data_AF-A0A355PJF4-F1
#
_entry.id   AF-A0A355PJF4-F1
#
_cell.length_a   1.000
_cell.length_b   1.000
_cell.length_c   1.000
_cell.angle_alpha   90.00
_cell.angle_beta   90.00
_cell.angle_gamma   90.00
#
_symmetry.space_group_name_H-M   'P 1'
#
loop_
_entity.id
_entity.type
_entity.pdbx_description
1 polymer ?
#
loop_
_entity_poly.entity_id
_entity_poly.type
_entity_poly.pdbx_seq_one_letter_code
_entity_poly.pdbx_strand_id
1 'polypeptide(L)'
;MILTSHSIIGVAAARLAPVNPILAFSLAFLSHFVADAIPHWEYKLSKISDPKYSEKISLNKDFAIDVMKVGSDILFGVLLSYFIFYGENPELILIGILGGIFPDILQFLYGKIKIEPLITFKKIHDAVHSERMEDRMFFGIATQVITILFITFLSYIFVN
;
A
#
# COMPACT_ATOMS: atom_id res chain seq x y z
N MET A 1 -4.47 -1.57 -3.63
CA MET A 1 -4.75 -2.78 -2.80
C MET A 1 -4.95 -2.32 -1.37
N ILE A 2 -5.16 -3.23 -0.40
CA ILE A 2 -5.13 -2.84 1.02
C ILE A 2 -3.70 -2.58 1.50
N LEU A 3 -3.53 -1.80 2.57
CA LEU A 3 -2.20 -1.36 3.06
C LEU A 3 -1.34 -2.54 3.54
N THR A 4 -1.97 -3.60 4.05
CA THR A 4 -1.29 -4.87 4.35
C THR A 4 -0.57 -5.42 3.13
N SER A 5 -1.23 -5.48 1.97
CA SER A 5 -0.62 -6.00 0.74
C SER A 5 0.57 -5.15 0.32
N HIS A 6 0.42 -3.82 0.35
CA HIS A 6 1.48 -2.88 0.00
C HIS A 6 2.67 -2.95 0.95
N SER A 7 2.43 -3.16 2.24
CA SER A 7 3.50 -3.34 3.24
C SER A 7 4.34 -4.58 2.90
N ILE A 8 3.70 -5.73 2.70
CA ILE A 8 4.39 -7.01 2.44
C ILE A 8 5.13 -6.98 1.10
N ILE A 9 4.49 -6.49 0.04
CA ILE A 9 5.08 -6.35 -1.30
C ILE A 9 6.21 -5.31 -1.29
N GLY A 10 6.07 -4.23 -0.51
CA GLY A 10 7.10 -3.22 -0.30
C GLY A 10 8.37 -3.81 0.32
N VAL A 11 8.23 -4.63 1.37
CA VAL A 11 9.37 -5.35 1.96
C VAL A 11 9.99 -6.35 0.99
N ALA A 12 9.17 -7.12 0.28
CA ALA A 12 9.67 -8.06 -0.75
C ALA A 12 10.53 -7.35 -1.81
N ALA A 13 10.12 -6.15 -2.25
CA ALA A 13 10.86 -5.35 -3.22
C ALA A 13 12.12 -4.70 -2.62
N ALA A 14 12.04 -4.20 -1.39
CA ALA A 14 13.17 -3.58 -0.68
C ALA A 14 14.36 -4.55 -0.50
N ARG A 15 14.08 -5.84 -0.33
CA ARG A 15 15.10 -6.90 -0.21
C ARG A 15 16.02 -7.04 -1.42
N LEU A 16 15.64 -6.51 -2.59
CA LEU A 16 16.51 -6.48 -3.77
C LEU A 16 17.66 -5.47 -3.64
N ALA A 17 17.63 -4.58 -2.65
CA ALA A 17 18.66 -3.57 -2.42
C ALA A 17 19.01 -3.42 -0.92
N PRO A 18 19.43 -4.49 -0.23
CA PRO A 18 19.53 -4.53 1.23
C PRO A 18 20.58 -3.57 1.81
N VAL A 19 21.58 -3.20 1.00
CA VAL A 19 22.67 -2.29 1.38
C VAL A 19 22.43 -0.83 0.99
N ASN A 20 21.41 -0.52 0.18
CA ASN A 20 21.12 0.83 -0.27
C ASN A 20 19.69 1.24 0.13
N PRO A 21 19.53 1.94 1.27
CA PRO A 21 18.22 2.35 1.79
C PRO A 21 17.38 3.17 0.80
N ILE A 22 18.02 4.05 0.01
CA ILE A 22 17.33 4.90 -0.97
C ILE A 22 16.77 4.04 -2.10
N LEU A 23 17.59 3.11 -2.61
CA LEU A 23 17.14 2.19 -3.65
C LEU A 23 16.07 1.23 -3.12
N ALA A 24 16.23 0.70 -1.91
CA ALA A 24 15.23 -0.16 -1.26
C ALA A 24 13.88 0.55 -1.11
N PHE A 25 13.88 1.79 -0.60
CA PHE A 25 12.68 2.62 -0.51
C PHE A 25 12.06 2.87 -1.89
N SER A 26 12.89 3.19 -2.89
CA SER A 26 12.42 3.47 -4.26
C SER A 26 11.77 2.25 -4.90
N LEU A 27 12.35 1.06 -4.71
CA LEU A 27 11.78 -0.20 -5.19
C LEU A 27 10.45 -0.53 -4.49
N ALA A 28 10.37 -0.33 -3.18
CA ALA A 28 9.14 -0.48 -2.42
C ALA A 28 8.05 0.52 -2.85
N PHE A 29 8.43 1.77 -3.11
CA PHE A 29 7.53 2.80 -3.63
C PHE A 29 7.00 2.46 -5.03
N LEU A 30 7.86 1.96 -5.92
CA LEU A 30 7.45 1.58 -7.27
C LEU A 30 6.61 0.29 -7.28
N SER A 31 6.87 -0.65 -6.36
CA SER A 31 6.12 -1.90 -6.28
C SER A 31 4.65 -1.69 -5.92
N HIS A 32 4.32 -0.59 -5.22
CA HIS A 32 2.95 -0.15 -4.99
C HIS A 32 2.15 -0.03 -6.29
N PHE A 33 2.67 0.69 -7.27
CA PHE A 33 1.97 0.92 -8.56
C PHE A 33 1.83 -0.39 -9.35
N VAL A 34 2.85 -1.24 -9.32
CA VAL A 34 2.79 -2.56 -9.96
C VAL A 34 1.69 -3.42 -9.32
N ALA A 35 1.58 -3.37 -7.99
CA ALA A 35 0.56 -4.10 -7.25
C ALA A 35 -0.86 -3.57 -7.53
N ASP A 36 -1.02 -2.25 -7.63
CA ASP A 36 -2.31 -1.62 -7.95
C ASP A 36 -2.79 -1.85 -9.38
N ALA A 37 -1.87 -2.14 -10.31
CA ALA A 37 -2.20 -2.52 -11.68
C ALA A 37 -2.86 -3.91 -11.79
N ILE A 38 -2.85 -4.70 -10.71
CA ILE A 38 -3.47 -6.04 -10.69
C ILE A 38 -4.88 -5.93 -10.09
N PRO A 39 -5.94 -6.46 -10.75
CA PRO A 39 -7.31 -6.40 -10.23
C PRO A 39 -7.40 -6.91 -8.80
N HIS A 40 -8.01 -6.12 -7.92
CA HIS A 40 -7.98 -6.40 -6.48
C HIS A 40 -9.21 -5.83 -5.76
N TRP A 41 -9.41 -6.25 -4.50
CA TRP A 41 -10.47 -5.72 -3.65
C TRP A 41 -9.94 -4.65 -2.67
N GLU A 42 -10.77 -3.67 -2.33
CA GLU A 42 -10.50 -2.66 -1.32
C GLU A 42 -11.75 -2.44 -0.47
N TYR A 43 -11.57 -2.14 0.81
CA TYR A 43 -12.69 -1.72 1.65
C TYR A 43 -13.10 -0.28 1.34
N LYS A 44 -14.40 -0.01 1.41
CA LYS A 44 -14.94 1.34 1.21
C LYS A 44 -14.69 2.20 2.45
N LEU A 45 -14.10 3.37 2.21
CA LEU A 45 -14.08 4.48 3.13
C LEU A 45 -15.36 5.31 2.99
N SER A 46 -15.77 6.00 4.04
CA SER A 46 -16.88 6.95 3.96
C SER A 46 -16.54 8.09 2.99
N LYS A 47 -17.54 8.66 2.32
CA LYS A 47 -17.34 9.79 1.39
C LYS A 47 -16.64 11.00 2.02
N ILE A 48 -16.69 11.10 3.35
CA ILE A 48 -16.14 12.19 4.15
C ILE A 48 -14.62 12.06 4.33
N SER A 49 -14.11 10.82 4.36
CA SER A 49 -12.70 10.48 4.49
C SER A 49 -12.05 10.14 3.15
N ASP A 50 -12.85 9.86 2.12
CA ASP A 50 -12.35 9.54 0.79
C ASP A 50 -11.78 10.81 0.10
N PRO A 51 -10.46 10.85 -0.18
CA PRO A 51 -9.82 11.99 -0.84
C PRO A 51 -10.34 12.26 -2.27
N LYS A 52 -11.12 11.34 -2.85
CA LYS A 52 -11.84 11.53 -4.11
C LYS A 52 -13.10 12.39 -3.98
N TYR A 53 -13.79 12.33 -2.85
CA TYR A 53 -15.13 12.90 -2.69
C TYR A 53 -15.20 14.09 -1.72
N SER A 54 -14.24 14.23 -0.80
CA SER A 54 -14.30 15.23 0.25
C SER A 54 -13.19 16.27 0.13
N GLU A 55 -13.57 17.54 -0.02
CA GLU A 55 -12.64 18.66 0.12
C GLU A 55 -12.36 19.01 1.59
N LYS A 56 -13.20 18.53 2.52
CA LYS A 56 -13.13 18.82 3.95
C LYS A 56 -13.51 17.58 4.75
N ILE A 57 -12.52 16.96 5.38
CA ILE A 57 -12.76 15.88 6.35
C ILE A 57 -13.54 16.44 7.54
N SER A 58 -14.71 15.86 7.83
CA SER A 58 -15.44 16.11 9.07
C SER A 58 -15.07 15.05 10.10
N LEU A 59 -14.70 15.48 11.31
CA LEU A 59 -14.32 14.60 12.42
C LEU A 59 -15.56 14.02 13.10
N ASN A 60 -16.28 13.15 12.40
CA ASN A 60 -17.48 12.48 12.91
C ASN A 60 -17.21 11.00 13.23
N LYS A 61 -18.27 10.28 13.62
CA LYS A 61 -18.18 8.84 13.91
C LYS A 61 -17.69 8.03 12.70
N ASP A 62 -18.08 8.40 11.48
CA ASP A 62 -17.65 7.70 10.26
C ASP A 62 -16.15 7.87 10.01
N PHE A 63 -15.62 9.08 10.23
CA PHE A 63 -14.18 9.32 10.19
C PHE A 63 -13.43 8.48 11.22
N ALA A 64 -13.94 8.37 12.45
CA ALA A 64 -13.32 7.54 13.48
C ALA A 64 -13.31 6.05 13.08
N ILE A 65 -14.40 5.54 12.50
CA ILE A 65 -14.48 4.17 11.99
C ILE A 65 -13.46 3.94 10.87
N ASP A 66 -13.33 4.88 9.94
CA ASP A 66 -12.37 4.75 8.84
C ASP A 66 -10.92 4.80 9.33
N VAL A 67 -10.61 5.68 10.30
CA VAL A 67 -9.30 5.69 10.97
C VAL A 67 -9.03 4.35 11.66
N MET A 68 -10.02 3.74 12.31
CA MET A 68 -9.85 2.41 12.92
C MET A 68 -9.60 1.32 11.86
N LYS A 69 -10.31 1.32 10.74
CA LYS A 69 -10.09 0.36 9.64
C LYS A 69 -8.68 0.48 9.08
N VAL A 70 -8.31 1.69 8.65
CA VAL A 70 -6.99 1.99 8.06
C VAL A 70 -5.88 1.71 9.07
N GLY A 71 -6.04 2.13 10.32
CA GLY A 71 -5.08 1.88 11.38
C GLY A 71 -4.90 0.39 11.70
N SER A 72 -5.98 -0.39 11.69
CA SER A 72 -5.91 -1.84 11.88
C SER A 72 -5.21 -2.54 10.72
N ASP A 73 -5.47 -2.10 9.49
CA ASP A 73 -4.83 -2.61 8.27
C ASP A 73 -3.31 -2.29 8.26
N ILE A 74 -2.92 -1.06 8.61
CA ILE A 74 -1.50 -0.71 8.78
C ILE A 74 -0.84 -1.58 9.86
N LEU A 75 -1.48 -1.70 11.03
CA LEU A 75 -0.93 -2.49 12.12
C LEU A 75 -0.76 -3.96 11.70
N PHE A 76 -1.76 -4.53 11.04
CA PHE A 76 -1.69 -5.90 10.53
C PHE A 76 -0.59 -6.05 9.47
N GLY A 77 -0.48 -5.11 8.53
CA GLY A 77 0.58 -5.06 7.53
C GLY A 77 1.98 -5.00 8.14
N VAL A 78 2.18 -4.17 9.16
CA VAL A 78 3.45 -4.07 9.90
C VAL A 78 3.77 -5.40 10.58
N LEU A 79 2.86 -5.92 11.41
CA LEU A 79 3.09 -7.15 12.18
C LEU A 79 3.36 -8.34 11.25
N LEU A 80 2.57 -8.48 10.19
CA LEU A 80 2.69 -9.59 9.25
C LEU A 80 3.98 -9.47 8.41
N SER A 81 4.41 -8.26 8.05
CA SER A 81 5.69 -8.06 7.36
C SER A 81 6.88 -8.47 8.22
N TYR A 82 6.91 -8.07 9.50
CA TYR A 82 7.95 -8.51 10.43
C TYR A 82 7.92 -10.01 10.70
N PHE A 83 6.74 -10.63 10.68
CA PHE A 83 6.60 -12.08 10.83
C PHE A 83 7.10 -12.84 9.60
N ILE A 84 6.67 -12.48 8.39
CA ILE A 84 7.05 -13.15 7.13
C ILE A 84 8.56 -13.03 6.89
N PHE A 85 9.10 -11.82 7.04
CA PHE A 85 10.51 -11.52 6.77
C PHE A 85 11.38 -11.60 8.03
N TYR A 86 10.98 -12.45 8.98
CA TYR A 86 11.77 -12.68 10.18
C TYR A 86 13.19 -13.14 9.83
N GLY A 87 14.20 -12.53 10.47
CA GLY A 87 15.62 -12.77 10.21
C GLY A 87 16.26 -11.75 9.27
N GLU A 88 15.47 -10.96 8.55
CA GLU A 88 15.97 -9.80 7.79
C GLU A 88 16.33 -8.63 8.72
N ASN A 89 17.12 -7.68 8.20
CA ASN A 89 17.42 -6.45 8.92
C ASN A 89 16.11 -5.66 9.22
N PRO A 90 15.80 -5.35 10.50
CA PRO A 90 14.59 -4.62 10.88
C PRO A 90 14.43 -3.26 10.19
N GLU A 91 15.52 -2.54 9.96
CA GLU A 91 15.51 -1.25 9.26
C GLU A 91 15.09 -1.43 7.80
N LEU A 92 15.53 -2.51 7.15
CA LEU A 92 15.15 -2.85 5.78
C LEU A 92 13.65 -3.17 5.68
N ILE A 93 13.13 -3.93 6.65
CA ILE A 93 11.69 -4.21 6.75
C ILE A 93 10.93 -2.89 6.92
N LEU A 94 11.36 -2.02 7.82
CA LEU A 94 10.73 -0.73 8.04
C LEU A 94 10.74 0.14 6.77
N ILE A 95 11.88 0.21 6.07
CA ILE A 95 12.01 0.94 4.80
C ILE A 95 11.04 0.39 3.75
N GLY A 96 10.94 -0.93 3.64
CA GLY A 96 10.03 -1.58 2.70
C GLY A 96 8.56 -1.31 3.01
N ILE A 97 8.17 -1.39 4.28
CA ILE A 97 6.80 -1.04 4.72
C ILE A 97 6.52 0.42 4.37
N LEU A 98 7.39 1.34 4.82
CA LEU A 98 7.20 2.77 4.60
C LEU A 98 7.12 3.09 3.11
N GLY A 99 8.03 2.57 2.30
CA GLY A 99 8.03 2.78 0.85
C GLY A 99 6.77 2.24 0.18
N GLY A 100 6.32 1.05 0.55
CA GLY A 100 5.13 0.41 -0.02
C GLY A 100 3.82 1.18 0.26
N ILE A 101 3.65 1.74 1.45
CA ILE A 101 2.44 2.49 1.83
C ILE A 101 2.53 3.99 1.53
N PHE A 102 3.72 4.52 1.24
CA PHE A 102 3.92 5.96 1.04
C PHE A 102 3.06 6.56 -0.08
N PRO A 103 2.85 5.89 -1.23
CA PRO A 103 1.94 6.37 -2.26
C PRO A 103 0.52 6.70 -1.76
N ASP A 104 -0.06 5.84 -0.92
CA ASP A 104 -1.38 6.08 -0.34
C ASP A 104 -1.38 7.25 0.65
N ILE A 105 -0.29 7.45 1.39
CA ILE A 105 -0.12 8.64 2.26
C ILE A 105 -0.11 9.91 1.40
N LEU A 106 0.61 9.92 0.28
CA LEU A 106 0.62 11.06 -0.65
C LEU A 106 -0.76 11.30 -1.26
N GLN A 107 -1.49 10.24 -1.61
CA GLN A 107 -2.87 10.31 -2.12
C GLN A 107 -3.83 10.88 -1.06
N PHE A 108 -3.66 10.51 0.21
CA PHE A 108 -4.40 11.11 1.33
C PHE A 108 -4.06 12.60 1.51
N LEU A 109 -2.76 12.96 1.45
CA LEU A 109 -2.30 14.34 1.54
C LEU A 109 -2.84 15.21 0.40
N TYR A 110 -2.94 14.67 -0.83
CA TYR A 110 -3.58 15.35 -1.95
C TYR A 110 -5.03 15.77 -1.61
N GLY A 111 -5.79 14.91 -0.94
CA GLY A 111 -7.17 15.20 -0.53
C GLY A 111 -7.27 16.43 0.41
N LYS A 112 -6.16 16.80 1.06
CA LYS A 112 -6.04 17.99 1.92
C LYS A 112 -5.42 19.18 1.20
N ILE A 113 -4.39 18.91 0.42
CA ILE A 113 -3.50 19.92 -0.16
C ILE A 113 -3.40 19.65 -1.66
N LYS A 114 -4.21 20.37 -2.44
CA LYS A 114 -4.30 20.24 -3.89
C LYS A 114 -3.25 21.13 -4.58
N ILE A 115 -1.97 20.83 -4.40
CA ILE A 115 -0.84 21.55 -5.02
C ILE A 115 0.03 20.61 -5.86
N GLU A 116 0.86 21.15 -6.75
CA GLU A 116 1.93 20.35 -7.38
C GLU A 116 3.06 20.08 -6.37
N PRO A 117 3.71 18.90 -6.41
CA PRO A 117 3.54 17.81 -7.37
C PRO A 117 2.43 16.79 -7.01
N LEU A 118 1.64 17.00 -5.95
CA LEU A 118 0.63 16.05 -5.48
C LEU A 118 -0.51 15.83 -6.50
N ILE A 119 -0.87 16.87 -7.26
CA ILE A 119 -1.86 16.75 -8.34
C ILE A 119 -1.35 15.80 -9.43
N THR A 120 -0.13 16.01 -9.90
CA THR A 120 0.50 15.12 -10.90
C THR A 120 0.65 13.71 -10.36
N PHE A 121 1.10 13.57 -9.12
CA PHE A 121 1.22 12.29 -8.44
C PHE A 121 -0.10 11.52 -8.43
N LYS A 122 -1.20 12.16 -8.01
CA LYS A 122 -2.53 11.55 -8.02
C LYS A 122 -2.94 11.08 -9.40
N LYS A 123 -2.72 11.89 -10.44
CA LYS A 123 -3.07 11.50 -11.82
C LYS A 123 -2.33 10.24 -12.26
N ILE A 124 -1.06 10.10 -11.90
CA ILE A 124 -0.26 8.90 -12.19
C ILE A 124 -0.80 7.70 -11.39
N HIS A 125 -1.05 7.89 -10.09
CA HIS A 125 -1.61 6.85 -9.21
C HIS A 125 -2.94 6.32 -9.76
N ASP A 126 -3.88 7.20 -10.06
CA ASP A 126 -5.19 6.84 -10.63
C ASP A 126 -5.07 6.18 -12.02
N ALA A 127 -4.08 6.56 -12.83
CA ALA A 127 -3.92 6.03 -14.18
C ALA A 127 -3.39 4.58 -14.22
N VAL A 128 -2.61 4.18 -13.21
CA VAL A 128 -2.08 2.81 -13.10
C VAL A 128 -3.05 1.90 -12.36
N HIS A 129 -3.93 2.48 -11.53
CA HIS A 129 -4.86 1.72 -10.70
C HIS A 129 -5.85 0.90 -11.55
N SER A 130 -5.86 -0.41 -11.33
CA SER A 130 -6.76 -1.34 -12.02
C SER A 130 -8.20 -1.32 -11.47
N GLU A 131 -9.08 -2.13 -12.06
CA GLU A 131 -10.47 -2.26 -11.63
C GLU A 131 -10.56 -2.76 -10.18
N ARG A 132 -11.27 -1.98 -9.35
CA ARG A 132 -11.65 -2.39 -7.99
C ARG A 132 -12.76 -3.43 -8.07
N MET A 133 -12.46 -4.63 -7.58
CA MET A 133 -13.39 -5.76 -7.56
C MET A 133 -14.40 -5.66 -6.41
N GLU A 134 -15.02 -4.49 -6.21
CA GLU A 134 -15.87 -4.17 -5.05
C GLU A 134 -17.02 -5.18 -4.87
N ASP A 135 -17.68 -5.55 -5.97
CA ASP A 135 -18.80 -6.51 -5.98
C ASP A 135 -18.33 -7.98 -6.07
N ARG A 136 -17.03 -8.21 -6.22
CA ARG A 136 -16.40 -9.52 -6.41
C ARG A 136 -15.32 -9.77 -5.35
N MET A 137 -15.65 -9.48 -4.09
CA MET A 137 -14.73 -9.51 -2.95
C MET A 137 -13.89 -10.79 -2.87
N PHE A 138 -14.50 -11.98 -3.03
CA PHE A 138 -13.76 -13.24 -2.96
C PHE A 138 -12.65 -13.32 -4.02
N PHE A 139 -12.96 -12.95 -5.26
CA PHE A 139 -11.97 -12.95 -6.34
C PHE A 139 -10.90 -11.88 -6.14
N GLY A 140 -11.30 -10.68 -5.72
CA GLY A 140 -10.35 -9.60 -5.46
C GLY A 140 -9.42 -9.88 -4.27
N ILE A 141 -9.87 -10.58 -3.23
CA ILE A 141 -8.99 -11.06 -2.15
C ILE A 141 -8.09 -12.19 -2.65
N ALA A 142 -8.62 -13.12 -3.44
CA ALA A 142 -7.83 -14.22 -3.99
C ALA A 142 -6.67 -13.71 -4.88
N THR A 143 -6.92 -12.73 -5.75
CA THR A 143 -5.87 -12.11 -6.57
C THR A 143 -4.82 -11.41 -5.70
N GLN A 144 -5.23 -10.74 -4.62
CA GLN A 144 -4.29 -10.13 -3.67
C GLN A 144 -3.40 -11.15 -2.97
N VAL A 145 -3.99 -12.22 -2.45
CA VAL A 145 -3.24 -13.30 -1.78
C VAL A 145 -2.26 -13.95 -2.75
N ILE A 146 -2.70 -14.28 -3.98
CA ILE A 146 -1.83 -14.86 -5.01
C ILE A 146 -0.68 -13.91 -5.35
N THR A 147 -0.97 -12.61 -5.51
CA THR A 147 0.04 -11.58 -5.82
C THR A 147 1.08 -11.47 -4.71
N ILE A 148 0.63 -11.41 -3.44
CA ILE A 148 1.53 -11.39 -2.28
C ILE A 148 2.41 -12.64 -2.27
N LEU A 149 1.81 -13.83 -2.34
CA LEU A 149 2.55 -15.09 -2.30
C LEU A 149 3.57 -15.18 -3.44
N PHE A 150 3.18 -14.79 -4.66
CA PHE A 150 4.03 -14.82 -5.83
C PHE A 150 5.22 -13.85 -5.68
N ILE A 151 4.97 -12.59 -5.34
CA ILE A 151 6.03 -11.59 -5.20
C ILE A 151 6.96 -11.93 -4.03
N THR A 152 6.41 -12.34 -2.88
CA THR A 152 7.20 -12.78 -1.74
C THR A 152 8.07 -13.98 -2.12
N PHE A 153 7.51 -15.00 -2.78
CA PHE A 153 8.27 -16.16 -3.25
C PHE A 153 9.41 -15.77 -4.20
N LEU A 154 9.15 -14.92 -5.20
CA LEU A 154 10.19 -14.41 -6.09
C LEU A 154 11.29 -13.66 -5.32
N SER A 155 10.94 -12.85 -4.33
CA SER A 155 11.95 -12.14 -3.52
C SER A 155 12.90 -13.10 -2.80
N TYR A 156 12.43 -14.28 -2.36
CA TYR A 156 13.29 -15.30 -1.76
C TYR A 156 14.17 -16.03 -2.76
N ILE A 157 13.76 -16.12 -4.03
CA ILE A 157 14.59 -16.73 -5.10
C ILE A 157 15.71 -15.80 -5.54
N PHE A 158 15.46 -14.50 -5.62
CA PHE A 158 16.43 -13.55 -6.16
C PHE A 158 17.42 -13.00 -5.12
N VAL A 159 17.12 -13.16 -3.83
CA VAL A 159 17.93 -12.62 -2.73
C VAL A 159 18.76 -13.70 -2.01
N ASN A 160 18.35 -14.98 -2.10
CA ASN A 160 19.11 -16.13 -1.60
C ASN A 160 19.83 -16.85 -2.74
#